data_AF-A0A1W1BKV6-F1
#
_entry.id   AF-A0A1W1BKV6-F1
#
_cell.length_a   1.000
_cell.length_b   1.000
_cell.length_c   1.000
_cell.angle_alpha   90.00
_cell.angle_beta   90.00
_cell.angle_gamma   90.00
#
_symmetry.space_group_name_H-M   'P 1'
#
loop_
_entity.id
_entity.type
_entity.pdbx_description
1 polymer ?
#
loop_
_entity_poly.entity_id
_entity_poly.type
_entity_poly.pdbx_seq_one_letter_code
_entity_poly.pdbx_strand_id
1 'polypeptide(L)' 'MERYQVKTDKKSGIKNDPNDWAEEVGNERYILDLLLSIINVSVQTVEIVDTLPEVEF' A
#
# COMPACT_ATOMS: atom_id res chain seq x y z
N MET A 1 1.13 -0.60 6.71
CA MET A 1 2.19 0.44 6.65
C MET A 1 3.61 -0.09 6.79
N GLU A 2 3.82 -1.39 7.06
CA GLU A 2 5.17 -1.95 7.33
C GLU A 2 6.13 -1.99 6.13
N ARG A 3 5.64 -1.85 4.88
CA ARG A 3 6.48 -1.95 3.68
C ARG A 3 7.00 -0.60 3.16
N TYR A 4 6.25 0.48 3.33
CA TYR A 4 6.64 1.83 2.89
C TYR A 4 7.35 2.58 4.02
N GLN A 5 8.53 2.08 4.38
CA GLN A 5 9.39 2.65 5.41
C GLN A 5 10.84 2.61 4.95
N VAL A 6 11.64 3.61 5.35
CA VAL A 6 13.09 3.58 5.13
C VAL A 6 13.69 2.52 6.06
N LYS A 7 14.36 1.52 5.47
CA LYS A 7 14.99 0.44 6.23
C LYS A 7 16.32 0.06 5.61
N THR A 8 17.31 -0.21 6.44
CA THR A 8 18.59 -0.78 5.99
C THR A 8 18.71 -2.21 6.48
N ASP A 9 19.01 -3.14 5.57
CA ASP A 9 19.31 -4.51 5.95
C ASP A 9 20.65 -4.57 6.70
N LYS A 10 20.67 -5.20 7.88
CA LYS A 10 21.85 -5.19 8.77
C LYS A 10 23.00 -6.05 8.24
N LYS A 11 22.69 -7.10 7.46
CA LYS A 11 23.71 -8.05 6.98
C LYS A 11 24.41 -7.53 5.74
N SER A 12 23.63 -7.00 4.79
CA SER A 12 24.12 -6.52 3.50
C SER A 12 24.43 -5.03 3.47
N GLY A 13 23.87 -4.25 4.41
CA GLY A 13 23.96 -2.79 4.40
C GLY A 13 23.09 -2.11 3.33
N ILE A 14 22.28 -2.88 2.59
CA ILE A 14 21.44 -2.35 1.52
C ILE A 14 20.31 -1.51 2.12
N LYS A 15 20.27 -0.23 1.74
CA LYS A 15 19.19 0.70 2.08
C LYS A 15 18.02 0.45 1.13
N ASN A 16 16.83 0.30 1.70
CA ASN A 16 15.56 0.27 1.01
C ASN A 16 14.80 1.55 1.38
N ASP A 17 14.76 2.49 0.45
CA ASP A 17 14.03 3.75 0.58
C ASP A 17 12.89 3.77 -0.46
N PRO A 18 11.62 3.69 -0.04
CA PRO A 18 10.51 3.69 -0.98
C PRO A 18 10.33 5.04 -1.70
N ASN A 19 10.97 6.13 -1.25
CA ASN A 19 10.93 7.41 -1.96
C ASN A 19 11.76 7.38 -3.24
N ASP A 20 12.75 6.48 -3.34
CA ASP A 20 13.54 6.31 -4.58
C ASP A 20 12.62 5.92 -5.75
N TRP A 21 11.59 5.11 -5.48
CA TRP A 21 10.56 4.77 -6.48
C TRP A 21 9.67 5.95 -6.83
N ALA A 22 9.29 6.76 -5.83
CA ALA A 22 8.49 7.96 -6.05
C ALA A 22 9.20 8.96 -6.98
N GLU A 23 10.52 9.09 -6.83
CA GLU A 23 11.38 9.87 -7.72
C GLU A 23 11.48 9.24 -9.12
N GLU A 24 11.72 7.93 -9.21
CA GLU A 24 11.83 7.20 -10.49
C GLU A 24 10.57 7.36 -11.37
N VAL A 25 9.39 7.32 -10.76
CA VAL A 25 8.11 7.49 -11.48
C VAL A 25 7.67 8.95 -11.62
N GLY A 26 8.48 9.91 -11.13
CA GLY A 26 8.20 11.34 -11.21
C GLY A 26 6.98 11.78 -10.41
N ASN A 27 6.65 11.10 -9.30
CA ASN A 27 5.53 11.43 -8.43
C ASN A 27 5.93 11.43 -6.96
N GLU A 28 6.29 12.60 -6.44
CA GLU A 28 6.67 12.83 -5.03
C GLU A 28 5.56 12.42 -4.04
N ARG A 29 4.30 12.41 -4.48
CA ARG A 29 3.14 12.08 -3.65
C ARG A 29 2.74 10.62 -3.72
N TYR A 30 3.47 9.78 -4.46
CA TYR A 30 3.09 8.40 -4.75
C TYR A 30 2.63 7.60 -3.51
N ILE A 31 3.42 7.65 -2.42
CA ILE A 31 3.10 6.89 -1.20
C ILE A 31 1.83 7.42 -0.52
N LEU A 32 1.63 8.73 -0.51
CA LEU A 32 0.45 9.36 0.08
C LEU A 32 -0.81 9.02 -0.72
N ASP A 33 -0.75 9.17 -2.04
CA ASP A 33 -1.87 8.91 -2.92
C ASP A 33 -2.22 7.40 -2.93
N LEU A 34 -1.21 6.52 -2.82
CA LEU A 34 -1.42 5.08 -2.64
C LEU A 34 -2.13 4.78 -1.31
N LEU A 35 -1.73 5.40 -0.20
CA LEU A 35 -2.37 5.18 1.10
C LEU A 35 -3.86 5.58 1.05
N LEU A 36 -4.16 6.74 0.48
CA LEU A 36 -5.55 7.22 0.30
C LEU A 36 -6.35 6.25 -0.59
N SER A 37 -5.74 5.75 -1.66
CA SER A 37 -6.36 4.77 -2.56
C SER A 37 -6.65 3.44 -1.84
N ILE A 38 -5.72 2.95 -1.00
CA ILE A 38 -5.91 1.73 -0.21
C ILE A 38 -7.06 1.90 0.78
N ILE A 39 -7.18 3.06 1.45
CA ILE A 39 -8.30 3.33 2.35
C ILE A 39 -9.63 3.23 1.60
N ASN A 40 -9.72 3.87 0.43
CA ASN A 40 -10.92 3.83 -0.40
C ASN A 40 -11.26 2.40 -0.86
N VAL A 41 -10.28 1.67 -1.40
CA VAL A 41 -10.46 0.27 -1.82
C VAL A 41 -10.91 -0.60 -0.64
N SER A 42 -10.37 -0.36 0.56
CA SER A 42 -10.76 -1.13 1.76
C SER A 42 -12.23 -0.94 2.11
N VAL A 43 -12.73 0.30 2.08
CA VAL A 43 -14.15 0.59 2.35
C VAL A 43 -15.04 -0.01 1.28
N GLN A 44 -14.72 0.19 0.01
CA GLN A 44 -15.48 -0.37 -1.12
C GLN A 44 -15.51 -1.90 -1.09
N THR A 45 -14.42 -2.53 -0.65
CA THR A 45 -14.36 -3.99 -0.51
C THR A 45 -15.38 -4.48 0.52
N VAL A 46 -15.48 -3.81 1.68
CA VAL A 46 -16.48 -4.17 2.69
C VAL A 46 -17.89 -3.98 2.16
N GLU A 47 -18.19 -2.85 1.50
CA GLU A 47 -19.50 -2.60 0.90
C GLU A 47 -19.89 -3.70 -0.10
N ILE A 48 -18.96 -4.17 -0.94
CA ILE A 48 -19.20 -5.27 -1.88
C ILE A 48 -19.45 -6.58 -1.14
N VAL A 49 -18.62 -6.90 -0.14
CA VAL A 49 -18.78 -8.12 0.66
C VAL A 49 -20.14 -8.16 1.35
N ASP A 50 -20.61 -7.03 1.87
CA ASP A 50 -21.92 -6.92 2.53
C ASP A 50 -23.10 -7.14 1.56
N THR A 51 -22.87 -7.01 0.24
CA THR A 51 -23.90 -7.28 -0.79
C THR A 51 -23.94 -8.73 -1.27
N LEU A 52 -22.98 -9.57 -0.85
CA LEU A 52 -22.93 -10.96 -1.27
C LEU A 52 -24.06 -11.78 -0.64
N PRO A 53 -24.62 -12.77 -1.36
CA PRO A 53 -25.63 -13.66 -0.81
C PRO A 53 -25.04 -14.55 0.29
N GLU A 54 -25.90 -15.00 1.21
CA GLU A 54 -25.51 -16.00 2.20
C GLU A 54 -25.09 -17.31 1.52
N VAL A 55 -24.04 -17.93 2.04
CA VAL A 55 -23.55 -19.21 1.52
C VAL A 55 -24.39 -20.34 2.13
N GLU A 56 -25.14 -21.05 1.29
CA GLU A 56 -25.83 -22.28 1.67
C GLU A 56 -24.85 -23.48 1.60
N PHE A 57 -24.90 -24.36 2.60
CA PHE A 57 -24.07 -25.57 2.72
C PHE A 57 -24.93 -26.84 2.76
#